data_AF-A0A1A8BXN8-F1
#
_entry.id   AF-A0A1A8BXN8-F1
#
_cell.length_a   1.000
_cell.length_b   1.000
_cell.length_c   1.000
_cell.angle_alpha   90.00
_cell.angle_beta   90.00
_cell.angle_gamma   90.00
#
_symmetry.space_group_name_H-M   'P 1'
#
loop_
_entity.id
_entity.type
_entity.pdbx_description
1 polymer ?
#
loop_
_entity_poly.entity_id
_entity_poly.type
_entity_poly.pdbx_seq_one_letter_code
_entity_poly.pdbx_strand_id
1 'polypeptide(L)'
;MWSETRWESKVKSVEPMRYQGAAVREALIEVRDKTKDPAIKTEAQSLSEEVGSYRFSICTVVWYDILSAIQHVSKLMQSPNMRVDLAVSLEED
;
A
#
# COMPACT_ATOMS: atom_id res chain seq x y z
N MET A 1 -16.69 -1.98 15.63
CA MET A 1 -15.30 -2.26 16.05
C MET A 1 -14.48 -3.12 15.07
N TRP A 2 -15.03 -3.59 13.93
CA TRP A 2 -14.31 -4.48 12.99
C TRP A 2 -13.71 -3.75 11.77
N SER A 3 -14.02 -2.47 11.64
CA SER A 3 -13.91 -1.76 10.38
C SER A 3 -12.84 -0.67 10.38
N GLU A 4 -12.42 -0.19 11.56
CA GLU A 4 -11.22 0.65 11.71
C GLU A 4 -9.93 -0.12 11.38
N THR A 5 -9.82 -1.41 11.74
CA THR A 5 -8.53 -2.11 11.72
C THR A 5 -8.15 -2.69 10.35
N ARG A 6 -9.13 -3.14 9.54
CA ARG A 6 -8.83 -3.98 8.37
C ARG A 6 -8.22 -3.20 7.21
N TRP A 7 -8.84 -2.09 6.82
CA TRP A 7 -8.39 -1.29 5.69
C TRP A 7 -7.20 -0.40 6.08
N GLU A 8 -7.19 0.11 7.32
CA GLU A 8 -6.05 0.87 7.84
C GLU A 8 -4.76 0.05 7.88
N SER A 9 -4.84 -1.22 8.30
CA SER A 9 -3.68 -2.13 8.29
C SER A 9 -3.11 -2.34 6.88
N LYS A 10 -4.00 -2.50 5.89
CA LYS A 10 -3.59 -2.64 4.47
C LYS A 10 -2.92 -1.38 3.95
N VAL A 11 -3.48 -0.20 4.22
CA VAL A 11 -2.86 1.09 3.85
C VAL A 11 -1.46 1.19 4.47
N LYS A 12 -1.34 0.94 5.79
CA LYS A 12 -0.06 0.98 6.52
C LYS A 12 0.98 -0.02 6.00
N SER A 13 0.56 -1.17 5.46
CA SER A 13 1.50 -2.13 4.87
C SER A 13 2.08 -1.69 3.52
N VAL A 14 1.32 -0.92 2.73
CA VAL A 14 1.74 -0.48 1.39
C VAL A 14 2.43 0.89 1.44
N GLU A 15 2.09 1.71 2.42
CA GLU A 15 2.61 3.06 2.62
C GLU A 15 4.15 3.16 2.61
N PRO A 16 4.93 2.29 3.31
CA PRO A 16 6.38 2.34 3.25
C PRO A 16 6.90 2.08 1.84
N MET A 17 6.31 1.16 1.08
CA MET A 17 6.74 0.91 -0.30
C MET A 17 6.45 2.10 -1.22
N ARG A 18 5.37 2.84 -0.96
CA ARG A 18 4.98 4.03 -1.71
C ARG A 18 5.96 5.20 -1.54
N TYR A 19 6.48 5.39 -0.33
CA TYR A 19 7.31 6.55 0.01
C TYR A 19 8.80 6.23 0.19
N GLN A 20 9.14 4.99 0.52
CA GLN A 20 10.50 4.54 0.81
C GLN A 20 10.97 3.44 -0.17
N GLY A 21 10.24 3.18 -1.25
CA GLY A 21 10.60 2.14 -2.24
C GLY A 21 12.03 2.29 -2.79
N ALA A 22 12.51 3.52 -2.97
CA ALA A 22 13.90 3.78 -3.38
C ALA A 22 14.90 3.30 -2.31
N ALA A 23 14.68 3.63 -1.04
CA ALA A 23 15.54 3.19 0.06
C ALA A 23 15.51 1.66 0.23
N VAL A 24 14.35 1.03 0.04
CA VAL A 24 14.23 -0.44 0.05
C VAL A 24 15.07 -1.06 -1.07
N ARG A 25 15.00 -0.49 -2.27
CA ARG A 25 15.82 -0.96 -3.40
C ARG A 25 17.31 -0.80 -3.15
N GLU A 26 17.73 0.34 -2.59
CA GLU A 26 19.13 0.58 -2.23
C GLU A 26 19.62 -0.41 -1.17
N ALA A 27 18.82 -0.67 -0.14
CA ALA A 27 19.15 -1.67 0.87
C ALA A 27 19.29 -3.09 0.28
N LEU A 28 18.43 -3.47 -0.69
CA LEU A 28 18.54 -4.76 -1.39
C LEU A 28 19.83 -4.85 -2.21
N ILE A 29 20.23 -3.77 -2.88
CA ILE A 29 21.50 -3.68 -3.62
C ILE A 29 22.68 -3.84 -2.65
N GLU A 30 22.63 -3.19 -1.49
CA GLU A 30 23.66 -3.32 -0.45
C GLU A 30 23.76 -4.75 0.07
N VAL A 31 22.64 -5.42 0.33
CA VAL A 31 22.60 -6.83 0.76
C VAL A 31 23.22 -7.74 -0.29
N ARG A 32 22.87 -7.55 -1.57
CA ARG A 32 23.44 -8.29 -2.71
C ARG A 32 24.97 -8.15 -2.77
N ASP A 33 25.49 -6.95 -2.52
CA ASP A 33 26.91 -6.65 -2.65
C ASP A 33 27.73 -7.16 -1.44
N LYS A 34 27.12 -7.24 -0.26
CA LYS A 34 27.80 -7.67 0.97
C LYS A 34 27.71 -9.17 1.25
N THR A 35 26.70 -9.86 0.72
CA THR A 35 26.51 -11.29 1.01
C THR A 35 27.50 -12.17 0.26
N LYS A 36 27.90 -13.28 0.89
CA LYS A 36 28.67 -14.37 0.27
C LYS A 36 27.80 -15.55 -0.15
N ASP A 37 26.55 -15.58 0.31
CA ASP A 37 25.59 -16.63 -0.03
C ASP A 37 25.03 -16.38 -1.44
N PRO A 38 25.23 -17.31 -2.39
CA PRO A 38 24.78 -17.14 -3.77
C PRO A 38 23.25 -17.10 -3.90
N ALA A 39 22.50 -17.76 -3.01
CA ALA A 39 21.03 -17.74 -3.03
C ALA A 39 20.52 -16.36 -2.59
N ILE A 40 21.04 -15.83 -1.49
CA ILE A 40 20.70 -14.48 -1.01
C ILE A 40 21.06 -13.43 -2.07
N LYS A 41 22.21 -13.57 -2.73
CA LYS A 41 22.64 -12.65 -3.78
C LYS A 41 21.66 -12.59 -4.95
N THR A 42 21.22 -13.75 -5.42
CA THR A 42 20.28 -13.87 -6.54
C THR A 42 18.91 -13.29 -6.19
N GLU A 43 18.41 -13.60 -4.99
CA GLU A 43 17.13 -13.09 -4.51
C GLU A 43 17.16 -11.57 -4.27
N ALA A 44 18.23 -11.05 -3.67
CA ALA A 44 18.37 -9.61 -3.45
C ALA A 44 18.43 -8.85 -4.80
N GLN A 45 19.08 -9.43 -5.81
CA GLN A 45 19.10 -8.87 -7.16
C GLN A 45 17.69 -8.82 -7.76
N SER A 46 16.97 -9.96 -7.81
CA SER A 46 15.63 -10.04 -8.42
C SER A 46 14.64 -9.10 -7.74
N LEU A 47 14.67 -9.01 -6.41
CA LEU A 47 13.82 -8.08 -5.66
C LEU A 47 14.19 -6.61 -5.94
N SER A 48 15.47 -6.27 -6.03
CA SER A 48 15.90 -4.90 -6.34
C SER A 48 15.48 -4.44 -7.75
N GLU A 49 15.42 -5.39 -8.70
CA GLU A 49 14.94 -5.15 -10.05
C GLU A 49 13.42 -4.98 -10.08
N GLU A 50 12.67 -5.85 -9.39
CA GLU A 50 11.21 -5.75 -9.30
C GLU A 50 10.79 -4.43 -8.65
N VAL A 51 11.36 -4.09 -7.49
CA VAL A 51 11.07 -2.83 -6.78
C VAL A 51 11.46 -1.61 -7.62
N GLY A 52 12.55 -1.72 -8.41
CA GLY A 52 12.97 -0.68 -9.34
C GLY A 52 12.16 -0.59 -10.63
N SER A 53 11.26 -1.54 -10.88
CA SER A 53 10.47 -1.56 -12.11
C SER A 53 9.38 -0.49 -12.10
N TYR A 54 9.13 0.08 -13.27
CA TYR A 54 7.99 1.00 -13.45
C TYR A 54 6.66 0.32 -13.14
N ARG A 55 6.53 -0.96 -13.52
CA ARG A 55 5.31 -1.75 -13.28
C ARG A 55 5.01 -1.81 -11.78
N PHE A 56 5.98 -2.24 -10.97
CA PHE A 56 5.82 -2.33 -9.52
C PHE A 56 5.50 -0.96 -8.91
N SER A 57 6.28 0.07 -9.29
CA SER A 57 6.09 1.44 -8.81
C SER A 57 4.68 1.97 -9.08
N ILE A 58 4.18 1.84 -10.32
CA ILE A 58 2.83 2.26 -10.70
C ILE A 58 1.79 1.46 -9.93
N CYS A 59 1.94 0.13 -9.85
CA CYS A 59 1.03 -0.72 -9.08
C CYS A 59 0.97 -0.30 -7.61
N THR A 60 2.11 -0.01 -6.96
CA THR A 60 2.16 0.44 -5.57
C THR A 60 1.42 1.76 -5.38
N VAL A 61 1.60 2.73 -6.29
CA VAL A 61 0.91 4.02 -6.25
C VAL A 61 -0.61 3.82 -6.37
N VAL A 62 -1.05 3.12 -7.41
CA VAL A 62 -2.47 2.88 -7.68
C VAL A 62 -3.13 2.13 -6.51
N TRP A 63 -2.47 1.10 -5.97
CA TRP A 63 -3.00 0.35 -4.84
C TRP A 63 -3.11 1.18 -3.56
N TYR A 64 -2.11 2.01 -3.27
CA TYR A 64 -2.17 2.91 -2.11
C TYR A 64 -3.34 3.90 -2.23
N ASP A 65 -3.54 4.49 -3.41
CA ASP A 65 -4.61 5.46 -3.65
C ASP A 65 -6.00 4.81 -3.52
N ILE A 66 -6.21 3.64 -4.13
CA ILE A 66 -7.47 2.88 -4.02
C ILE A 66 -7.76 2.50 -2.57
N LEU A 67 -6.76 1.94 -1.86
CA LEU A 67 -6.93 1.54 -0.46
C LEU A 67 -7.22 2.73 0.45
N SER A 68 -6.58 3.87 0.19
CA SER A 68 -6.80 5.11 0.95
C SER A 68 -8.21 5.65 0.73
N ALA A 69 -8.71 5.63 -0.51
CA ALA A 69 -10.09 6.01 -0.82
C ALA A 69 -11.10 5.08 -0.14
N ILE A 70 -10.90 3.76 -0.21
CA ILE A 70 -11.75 2.78 0.48
C ILE A 70 -11.74 3.02 1.99
N GLN A 71 -10.57 3.26 2.58
CA GLN A 71 -10.44 3.54 4.01
C GLN A 71 -11.19 4.81 4.40
N HIS A 72 -11.09 5.87 3.60
CA HIS A 72 -11.81 7.12 3.83
C HIS A 72 -13.33 6.90 3.80
N VAL A 73 -13.85 6.32 2.71
CA VAL A 73 -15.29 6.05 2.57
C VAL A 73 -15.77 5.12 3.69
N SER A 74 -14.99 4.10 4.05
CA SER A 74 -15.31 3.20 5.15
C SER A 74 -15.45 3.94 6.48
N LYS A 75 -14.52 4.84 6.80
CA LYS A 75 -14.58 5.69 8.00
C LYS A 75 -15.78 6.63 7.97
N LEU A 76 -16.07 7.24 6.82
CA LEU A 76 -17.22 8.11 6.65
C LEU A 76 -18.53 7.36 6.93
N MET A 77 -18.72 6.19 6.32
CA MET A 77 -19.91 5.34 6.49
C MET A 77 -20.14 4.86 7.93
N GLN A 78 -19.08 4.75 8.71
CA GLN A 78 -19.15 4.30 10.11
C GLN A 78 -19.19 5.46 11.10
N SER A 79 -19.11 6.70 10.62
CA SER A 79 -19.17 7.88 11.46
C SER A 79 -20.54 7.94 12.15
N PRO A 80 -20.61 8.22 13.47
CA PRO A 80 -21.86 8.42 14.19
C PRO A 80 -22.71 9.57 13.62
N ASN A 81 -22.09 10.49 12.89
CA ASN A 81 -22.73 11.63 12.25
C ASN A 81 -23.28 11.31 10.85
N MET A 82 -23.06 10.10 10.33
CA MET A 82 -23.60 9.68 9.04
C MET A 82 -25.12 9.49 9.15
N ARG A 83 -25.86 10.42 8.54
CA ARG A 83 -27.32 10.38 8.37
C ARG A 83 -27.64 9.55 7.13
N VAL A 84 -27.76 8.24 7.30
CA VAL A 84 -28.02 7.27 6.20
C VAL A 84 -29.31 7.61 5.46
N ASP A 85 -30.29 8.17 6.16
CA ASP A 85 -31.57 8.68 5.65
C ASP A 85 -31.41 9.80 4.60
N LEU A 86 -30.45 10.71 4.81
CA LEU A 86 -30.15 11.78 3.85
C LEU A 86 -29.33 11.29 2.65
N ALA A 87 -28.51 10.26 2.82
CA ALA A 87 -27.73 9.69 1.73
C ALA A 87 -28.60 8.91 0.73
N VAL A 88 -29.57 8.12 1.24
CA VAL A 88 -30.49 7.34 0.41
C VAL A 88 -31.44 8.25 -0.37
N SER A 89 -31.94 9.32 0.25
CA SER A 89 -32.82 10.28 -0.42
C SER A 89 -32.13 11.11 -1.51
N LEU A 90 -30.79 11.19 -1.52
CA LEU A 90 -30.01 11.86 -2.57
C LEU A 90 -29.65 10.94 -3.75
N GLU A 91 -29.78 9.62 -3.61
CA GLU A 91 -29.59 8.66 -4.71
C GLU A 91 -30.90 8.36 -5.48
N GLU A 92 -32.06 8.71 -4.90
CA GLU A 92 -33.38 8.48 -5.50
C GLU A 92 -33.88 9.64 -6.40
N ASP A 93 -33.13 10.75 -6.51
CA ASP A 93 -33.36 11.89 -7.44
C ASP A 93 -32.39 11.86 -8.64
#